data_AF-A0A7S0ZXM6-F1
#
_entry.id   AF-A0A7S0ZXM6-F1
#
_cell.length_a   1.000
_cell.length_b   1.000
_cell.length_c   1.000
_cell.angle_alpha   90.00
_cell.angle_beta   90.00
_cell.angle_gamma   90.00
#
_symmetry.space_group_name_H-M   'P 1'
#
loop_
_entity.id
_entity.type
_entity.pdbx_description
1 polymer ?
#
loop_
_entity_poly.entity_id
_entity_poly.type
_entity_poly.pdbx_seq_one_letter_code
_entity_poly.pdbx_strand_id
1 'polypeptide(L)'
;QDLSVLKPLIPHSVLMSDSAMDPFYDPQFRVDVPQEYDGVVEEEDVQQGPSFTDTAKTKVKAALTTRSFYVLWFVPCFVFVVTMLIWTYLLLLATGFCIFWTAGLCIAACLLVTPCVRRSIALAVPLAILCIPAILVGSFFGSYIHEGYQVYTTFYSNTRKYENVDSSQPASAVADAGKLIFTEGTYVDVNNSVSYKAETGKVYCIAPIHTDASVTSIEFWAVGVNCCDKDGNFACDDSTDASVHSGAVVFDSEGFLTSSRYSYYELAQEKAEASYGLSTVEAALFVRWLNEDSLEYMQHHYRNLAIIFWIVCASVYCIISCALAFSLYQYSKVIFVKR
;
A
#
# COMPACT_ATOMS: atom_id res chain seq x y z
N GLN A 1 -58.65 9.74 -27.27
CA GLN A 1 -57.94 10.42 -28.38
C GLN A 1 -56.57 9.79 -28.47
N ASP A 2 -56.39 8.95 -29.51
CA ASP A 2 -55.18 8.51 -30.22
C ASP A 2 -53.92 8.08 -29.44
N LEU A 3 -53.56 6.78 -29.45
CA LEU A 3 -52.71 6.02 -30.41
C LEU A 3 -51.19 6.37 -30.30
N SER A 4 -50.39 5.52 -29.64
CA SER A 4 -49.51 4.45 -30.22
C SER A 4 -48.12 4.99 -30.66
N VAL A 5 -46.95 4.42 -30.34
CA VAL A 5 -46.42 3.06 -30.54
C VAL A 5 -45.20 2.90 -29.59
N LEU A 6 -45.18 2.04 -28.56
CA LEU A 6 -45.01 0.57 -28.46
C LEU A 6 -43.62 -0.01 -28.79
N LYS A 7 -43.10 -0.67 -27.74
CA LYS A 7 -41.89 -1.47 -27.57
C LYS A 7 -42.24 -2.95 -27.93
N PRO A 8 -41.54 -4.01 -27.47
CA PRO A 8 -40.68 -4.93 -28.25
C PRO A 8 -41.19 -6.42 -28.31
N LEU A 9 -40.29 -7.32 -28.76
CA LEU A 9 -40.07 -8.74 -28.35
C LEU A 9 -40.77 -9.94 -29.06
N ILE A 10 -39.92 -10.83 -29.65
CA ILE A 10 -39.94 -12.33 -29.67
C ILE A 10 -40.95 -12.99 -30.68
N PRO A 11 -40.83 -14.26 -31.15
CA PRO A 11 -39.73 -15.03 -31.81
C PRO A 11 -40.19 -15.95 -32.99
N HIS A 12 -39.28 -16.85 -33.41
CA HIS A 12 -39.48 -18.22 -33.93
C HIS A 12 -40.12 -18.46 -35.32
N SER A 13 -39.24 -19.00 -36.19
CA SER A 13 -39.40 -20.18 -37.05
C SER A 13 -40.52 -20.27 -38.10
N VAL A 14 -40.12 -20.81 -39.27
CA VAL A 14 -40.83 -21.78 -40.13
C VAL A 14 -40.89 -21.36 -41.62
N LEU A 15 -40.11 -22.12 -42.40
CA LEU A 15 -40.34 -22.70 -43.75
C LEU A 15 -40.72 -21.85 -44.98
N MET A 16 -39.95 -22.13 -46.04
CA MET A 16 -40.32 -22.35 -47.45
C MET A 16 -41.11 -21.26 -48.20
N SER A 17 -40.52 -20.72 -49.28
CA SER A 17 -40.76 -21.22 -50.65
C SER A 17 -40.11 -20.33 -51.71
N ASP A 18 -39.54 -20.98 -52.72
CA ASP A 18 -39.59 -20.67 -54.15
C ASP A 18 -39.03 -19.37 -54.74
N SER A 19 -38.10 -19.63 -55.66
CA SER A 19 -37.97 -19.00 -56.99
C SER A 19 -37.41 -17.57 -57.07
N ALA A 20 -36.12 -17.49 -57.37
CA ALA A 20 -35.63 -16.52 -58.34
C ALA A 20 -34.39 -17.08 -59.03
N MET A 21 -34.43 -17.00 -60.35
CA MET A 21 -33.57 -17.63 -61.34
C MET A 21 -32.46 -16.64 -61.69
N ASP A 22 -31.19 -17.01 -61.49
CA ASP A 22 -30.04 -16.20 -61.92
C ASP A 22 -29.57 -16.63 -63.32
N PRO A 23 -29.42 -15.70 -64.29
CA PRO A 23 -29.18 -16.03 -65.68
C PRO A 23 -27.70 -15.85 -66.06
N PHE A 24 -26.84 -16.83 -65.78
CA PHE A 24 -25.54 -16.99 -66.48
C PHE A 24 -25.06 -18.44 -66.32
N TYR A 25 -25.53 -19.33 -67.19
CA TYR A 25 -25.04 -20.71 -67.32
C TYR A 25 -24.64 -20.97 -68.76
N ASP A 26 -23.35 -21.19 -69.00
CA ASP A 26 -22.75 -21.62 -70.26
C ASP A 26 -22.49 -23.15 -70.17
N PRO A 27 -23.11 -23.99 -71.02
CA PRO A 27 -23.17 -25.44 -70.80
C PRO A 27 -22.03 -26.28 -71.43
N GLN A 28 -20.85 -25.72 -71.76
CA GLN A 28 -19.79 -26.49 -72.45
C GLN A 28 -18.42 -26.57 -71.75
N PHE A 29 -18.38 -26.74 -70.42
CA PHE A 29 -17.16 -27.18 -69.74
C PHE A 29 -17.36 -28.55 -69.10
N ARG A 30 -17.09 -29.61 -69.88
CA ARG A 30 -16.97 -30.99 -69.40
C ARG A 30 -15.59 -31.13 -68.74
N VAL A 31 -15.56 -31.21 -67.41
CA VAL A 31 -14.38 -31.66 -66.67
C VAL A 31 -14.45 -33.19 -66.63
N ASP A 32 -13.58 -33.86 -67.38
CA ASP A 32 -13.40 -35.30 -67.26
C ASP A 32 -12.85 -35.62 -65.86
N VAL A 33 -13.58 -36.47 -65.13
CA VAL A 33 -13.17 -37.01 -63.83
C VAL A 33 -12.20 -38.16 -64.09
N PRO A 34 -10.93 -38.10 -63.64
CA PRO A 34 -10.06 -39.26 -63.70
C PRO A 34 -10.49 -40.29 -62.65
N GLN A 35 -10.39 -41.55 -63.02
CA GLN A 35 -10.76 -42.72 -62.21
C GLN A 35 -10.07 -42.75 -60.84
N GLU A 36 -10.85 -43.25 -59.89
CA GLU A 36 -10.48 -43.76 -58.58
C GLU A 36 -9.13 -44.50 -58.59
N TYR A 37 -8.18 -43.99 -57.81
CA TYR A 37 -6.89 -44.61 -57.56
C TYR A 37 -6.92 -45.10 -56.11
N ASP A 38 -7.15 -46.41 -55.92
CA ASP A 38 -6.98 -47.10 -54.64
C ASP A 38 -5.48 -47.17 -54.30
N GLY A 39 -4.94 -46.04 -53.84
CA GLY A 39 -3.63 -45.98 -53.21
C GLY A 39 -3.79 -46.16 -51.70
N VAL A 40 -3.24 -47.24 -51.16
CA VAL A 40 -2.95 -47.35 -49.72
C VAL A 40 -1.98 -46.22 -49.39
N VAL A 41 -2.49 -45.15 -48.78
CA VAL A 41 -1.66 -44.11 -48.17
C VAL A 41 -1.06 -44.73 -46.92
N GLU A 42 0.22 -45.12 -46.99
CA GLU A 42 1.00 -45.28 -45.76
C GLU A 42 0.97 -43.93 -45.04
N GLU A 43 0.48 -43.92 -43.79
CA GLU A 43 0.61 -42.77 -42.89
C GLU A 43 2.12 -42.49 -42.72
N GLU A 44 2.66 -41.58 -43.52
CA GLU A 44 3.91 -40.92 -43.16
C GLU A 44 3.64 -40.17 -41.85
N ASP A 45 4.26 -40.63 -40.77
CA ASP A 45 4.32 -39.95 -39.48
C ASP A 45 4.72 -38.48 -39.71
N VAL A 46 3.74 -37.59 -39.76
CA VAL A 46 3.97 -36.14 -39.74
C VAL A 46 4.65 -35.87 -38.42
N GLN A 47 5.98 -35.74 -38.42
CA GLN A 47 6.72 -35.27 -37.26
C GLN A 47 6.25 -33.85 -36.96
N GLN A 48 5.24 -33.76 -36.11
CA GLN A 48 4.72 -32.52 -35.57
C GLN A 48 5.85 -31.88 -34.79
N GLY A 49 6.46 -30.85 -35.38
CA GLY A 49 7.48 -30.05 -34.72
C GLY A 49 6.97 -29.57 -33.36
N PRO A 50 7.85 -29.37 -32.36
CA PRO A 50 7.43 -29.13 -30.99
C PRO A 50 6.47 -27.93 -30.93
N SER A 51 5.31 -28.15 -30.31
CA SER A 51 4.30 -27.10 -30.07
C SER A 51 4.96 -25.85 -29.48
N PHE A 52 4.48 -24.66 -29.88
CA PHE A 52 4.97 -23.37 -29.36
C PHE A 52 5.00 -23.34 -27.82
N THR A 53 4.02 -23.99 -27.17
CA THR A 53 3.96 -24.11 -25.71
C THR A 53 5.09 -24.95 -25.13
N ASP A 54 5.51 -26.00 -25.83
CA ASP A 54 6.54 -26.93 -25.34
C ASP A 54 7.94 -26.34 -25.56
N THR A 55 8.11 -25.58 -26.65
CA THR A 55 9.31 -24.78 -26.87
C THR A 55 9.45 -23.67 -25.80
N ALA A 56 8.35 -23.00 -25.42
CA ALA A 56 8.34 -22.00 -24.36
C ALA A 56 8.64 -22.61 -22.98
N LYS A 57 7.99 -23.73 -22.62
CA LYS A 57 8.24 -24.47 -21.36
C LYS A 57 9.69 -24.92 -21.24
N THR A 58 10.29 -25.42 -22.32
CA THR A 58 11.68 -25.88 -22.34
C THR A 58 12.66 -24.72 -22.13
N LYS A 59 12.40 -23.56 -22.75
CA LYS A 59 13.20 -22.34 -22.55
C LYS A 59 13.11 -21.79 -21.12
N VAL A 60 11.92 -21.83 -20.51
CA VAL A 60 11.70 -21.43 -19.12
C VAL A 60 12.46 -22.35 -18.17
N LYS A 61 12.32 -23.68 -18.34
CA LYS A 61 13.02 -24.67 -17.51
C LYS A 61 14.55 -24.54 -17.61
N ALA A 62 15.08 -24.29 -18.81
CA ALA A 62 16.52 -24.08 -19.02
C ALA A 62 17.03 -22.77 -18.38
N ALA A 63 16.25 -21.69 -18.45
CA ALA A 63 16.60 -20.41 -17.82
C ALA A 63 16.61 -20.51 -16.29
N LEU A 64 15.58 -21.13 -15.71
CA LEU A 64 15.44 -21.35 -14.27
C LEU A 64 16.56 -22.21 -13.67
N THR A 65 17.26 -23.02 -14.47
CA THR A 65 18.35 -23.89 -13.98
C THR A 65 19.72 -23.18 -13.99
N THR A 66 19.84 -22.00 -14.60
CA THR A 66 21.13 -21.34 -14.81
C THR A 66 21.52 -20.43 -13.64
N ARG A 67 22.75 -20.55 -13.13
CA ARG A 67 23.29 -19.70 -12.05
C ARG A 67 23.14 -18.19 -12.32
N SER A 68 23.34 -17.76 -13.57
CA SER A 68 23.22 -16.36 -13.98
C SER A 68 21.82 -15.77 -13.78
N PHE A 69 20.76 -16.58 -13.95
CA PHE A 69 19.39 -16.14 -13.71
C PHE A 69 19.16 -15.89 -12.22
N TYR A 70 19.61 -16.81 -11.37
CA TYR A 70 19.50 -16.65 -9.92
C TYR A 70 20.24 -15.41 -9.40
N VAL A 71 21.42 -15.08 -9.95
CA VAL A 71 22.14 -13.84 -9.60
C VAL A 71 21.33 -12.60 -10.00
N LEU A 72 20.78 -12.58 -11.22
CA LEU A 72 19.97 -11.45 -11.72
C LEU A 72 18.67 -11.25 -10.94
N TRP A 73 18.10 -12.31 -10.38
CA TRP A 73 16.86 -12.21 -9.61
C TRP A 73 17.11 -11.98 -8.12
N PHE A 74 17.96 -12.80 -7.49
CA PHE A 74 18.15 -12.78 -6.04
C PHE A 74 18.86 -11.51 -5.57
N VAL A 75 19.85 -10.99 -6.32
CA VAL A 75 20.61 -9.81 -5.89
C VAL A 75 19.73 -8.54 -5.82
N PRO A 76 18.97 -8.15 -6.85
CA PRO A 76 18.07 -7.01 -6.75
C PRO A 76 16.97 -7.20 -5.69
N CYS A 77 16.44 -8.41 -5.54
CA CYS A 77 15.47 -8.71 -4.48
C CYS A 77 16.08 -8.52 -3.09
N PHE A 78 17.29 -9.04 -2.86
CA PHE A 78 18.00 -8.87 -1.59
C PHE A 78 18.30 -7.38 -1.33
N VAL A 79 18.79 -6.64 -2.34
CA VAL A 79 19.05 -5.20 -2.24
C VAL A 79 17.78 -4.43 -1.90
N PHE A 80 16.65 -4.74 -2.54
CA PHE A 80 15.35 -4.15 -2.24
C PHE A 80 14.95 -4.41 -0.78
N VAL A 81 14.94 -5.68 -0.36
CA VAL A 81 14.52 -6.11 0.97
C VAL A 81 15.37 -5.45 2.06
N VAL A 82 16.69 -5.44 1.90
CA VAL A 82 17.61 -4.83 2.87
C VAL A 82 17.46 -3.32 2.90
N THR A 83 17.37 -2.66 1.74
CA THR A 83 17.18 -1.20 1.68
C THR A 83 15.86 -0.81 2.33
N MET A 84 14.80 -1.54 2.02
CA MET A 84 13.49 -1.34 2.62
C MET A 84 13.51 -1.52 4.15
N LEU A 85 14.19 -2.56 4.66
CA LEU A 85 14.36 -2.75 6.11
C LEU A 85 15.14 -1.61 6.77
N ILE A 86 16.23 -1.15 6.15
CA ILE A 86 17.04 -0.05 6.66
C ILE A 86 16.20 1.21 6.78
N TRP A 87 15.48 1.60 5.72
CA TRP A 87 14.59 2.76 5.77
C TRP A 87 13.41 2.59 6.72
N THR A 88 12.91 1.37 6.90
CA THR A 88 11.78 1.12 7.82
C THR A 88 12.20 1.27 9.28
N TYR A 89 13.39 0.81 9.68
CA TYR A 89 13.78 0.72 11.10
C TYR A 89 14.86 1.71 11.54
N LEU A 90 15.78 2.11 10.65
CA LEU A 90 16.93 2.96 11.01
C LEU A 90 16.69 4.44 10.72
N LEU A 91 15.56 4.81 10.11
CA LEU A 91 15.31 6.20 9.72
C LEU A 91 15.29 7.16 10.91
N LEU A 92 14.69 6.75 12.03
CA LEU A 92 14.63 7.53 13.27
C LEU A 92 15.98 7.63 14.00
N LEU A 93 16.77 6.54 14.02
CA LEU A 93 18.03 6.49 14.77
C LEU A 93 19.23 7.06 13.99
N ALA A 94 19.27 6.83 12.68
CA ALA A 94 20.44 7.10 11.86
C ALA A 94 20.04 7.48 10.42
N THR A 95 19.35 8.61 10.25
CA THR A 95 18.93 9.13 8.94
C THR A 95 20.12 9.27 7.97
N GLY A 96 21.27 9.73 8.47
CA GLY A 96 22.50 9.83 7.67
C GLY A 96 22.95 8.48 7.10
N PHE A 97 22.86 7.40 7.89
CA PHE A 97 23.20 6.05 7.42
C PHE A 97 22.30 5.60 6.28
N CYS A 98 20.99 5.88 6.35
CA CYS A 98 20.03 5.53 5.29
C CYS A 98 20.35 6.27 3.97
N ILE A 99 20.72 7.55 4.06
CA ILE A 99 21.11 8.37 2.90
C ILE A 99 22.44 7.89 2.31
N PHE A 100 23.46 7.63 3.15
CA PHE A 100 24.74 7.13 2.67
C PHE A 100 24.62 5.72 2.08
N TRP A 101 23.79 4.86 2.67
CA TRP A 101 23.49 3.52 2.14
C TRP A 101 22.91 3.60 0.73
N THR A 102 21.86 4.40 0.54
CA THR A 102 21.20 4.55 -0.77
C THR A 102 22.09 5.22 -1.80
N ALA A 103 22.75 6.32 -1.44
CA ALA A 103 23.68 7.00 -2.34
C ALA A 103 24.84 6.09 -2.74
N GLY A 104 25.42 5.35 -1.78
CA GLY A 104 26.50 4.40 -2.03
C GLY A 104 26.10 3.27 -2.97
N LEU A 105 24.93 2.67 -2.78
CA LEU A 105 24.42 1.62 -3.66
C LEU A 105 24.06 2.15 -5.06
N CYS A 106 23.49 3.35 -5.16
CA CYS A 106 23.24 3.99 -6.46
C CYS A 106 24.54 4.26 -7.22
N ILE A 107 25.56 4.79 -6.55
CA ILE A 107 26.89 5.00 -7.16
C ILE A 107 27.49 3.66 -7.60
N ALA A 108 27.44 2.63 -6.76
CA ALA A 108 27.92 1.30 -7.10
C ALA A 108 27.20 0.72 -8.33
N ALA A 109 25.86 0.86 -8.40
CA ALA A 109 25.08 0.42 -9.56
C ALA A 109 25.44 1.20 -10.84
N CYS A 110 25.67 2.51 -10.74
CA CYS A 110 26.15 3.31 -11.87
C CYS A 110 27.55 2.89 -12.35
N LEU A 111 28.46 2.54 -11.43
CA LEU A 111 29.80 2.07 -11.78
C LEU A 111 29.77 0.75 -12.57
N LEU A 112 28.78 -0.12 -12.34
CA LEU A 112 28.60 -1.36 -13.11
C LEU A 112 28.28 -1.11 -14.60
N VAL A 113 27.72 0.05 -14.94
CA VAL A 113 27.41 0.43 -16.34
C VAL A 113 28.67 0.90 -17.09
N THR A 114 29.74 1.25 -16.38
CA THR A 114 30.95 1.81 -17.00
C THR A 114 31.61 0.82 -17.97
N PRO A 115 32.24 1.31 -19.07
CA PRO A 115 32.82 0.45 -20.09
C PRO A 115 33.91 -0.49 -19.57
N CYS A 116 34.66 -0.06 -18.55
CA CYS A 116 35.71 -0.86 -17.91
C CYS A 116 35.14 -2.12 -17.24
N VAL A 117 34.05 -1.98 -16.49
CA VAL A 117 33.42 -3.08 -15.77
C VAL A 117 32.59 -3.95 -16.71
N ARG A 118 31.90 -3.34 -17.67
CA ARG A 118 31.09 -4.05 -18.69
C ARG A 118 31.90 -5.04 -19.53
N ARG A 119 33.19 -4.77 -19.76
CA ARG A 119 34.09 -5.70 -20.48
C ARG A 119 34.44 -6.94 -19.66
N SER A 120 34.48 -6.82 -18.34
CA SER A 120 34.88 -7.89 -17.43
C SER A 120 33.69 -8.76 -17.00
N ILE A 121 32.52 -8.16 -16.79
CA ILE A 121 31.33 -8.85 -16.24
C ILE A 121 30.15 -8.72 -17.22
N ALA A 122 29.82 -9.82 -17.90
CA ALA A 122 28.73 -9.92 -18.87
C ALA A 122 27.35 -9.50 -18.31
N LEU A 123 27.13 -9.71 -17.01
CA LEU A 123 25.87 -9.44 -16.32
C LEU A 123 25.79 -8.05 -15.66
N ALA A 124 26.83 -7.22 -15.77
CA ALA A 124 26.90 -5.96 -15.03
C ALA A 124 25.78 -4.97 -15.39
N VAL A 125 25.51 -4.81 -16.69
CA VAL A 125 24.45 -3.89 -17.19
C VAL A 125 23.05 -4.34 -16.78
N PRO A 126 22.60 -5.58 -17.03
CA PRO A 126 21.27 -6.01 -16.59
C PRO A 126 21.12 -6.00 -15.07
N LEU A 127 22.19 -6.28 -14.32
CA LEU A 127 22.17 -6.17 -12.85
C LEU A 127 21.99 -4.71 -12.40
N ALA A 128 22.72 -3.76 -12.98
CA ALA A 128 22.57 -2.34 -12.67
C ALA A 128 21.15 -1.82 -12.96
N ILE A 129 20.58 -2.21 -14.10
CA ILE A 129 19.22 -1.83 -14.53
C ILE A 129 18.17 -2.32 -13.53
N LEU A 130 18.35 -3.50 -12.92
CA LEU A 130 17.42 -4.03 -11.93
C LEU A 130 17.66 -3.45 -10.52
N CYS A 131 18.92 -3.22 -10.14
CA CYS A 131 19.28 -2.73 -8.81
C CYS A 131 18.91 -1.25 -8.60
N ILE A 132 19.00 -0.38 -9.61
CA ILE A 132 18.66 1.06 -9.43
C ILE A 132 17.19 1.23 -9.00
N PRO A 133 16.19 0.67 -9.71
CA PRO A 133 14.81 0.69 -9.24
C PRO A 133 14.62 0.00 -7.89
N ALA A 134 15.35 -1.11 -7.62
CA ALA A 134 15.30 -1.78 -6.32
C ALA A 134 15.61 -0.83 -5.16
N ILE A 135 16.67 -0.03 -5.32
CA ILE A 135 17.11 0.92 -4.29
C ILE A 135 16.10 2.04 -4.12
N LEU A 136 15.65 2.67 -5.22
CA LEU A 136 14.72 3.81 -5.17
C LEU A 136 13.35 3.41 -4.62
N VAL A 137 12.78 2.33 -5.14
CA VAL A 137 11.46 1.83 -4.73
C VAL A 137 11.52 1.28 -3.30
N GLY A 138 12.61 0.59 -2.93
CA GLY A 138 12.83 0.12 -1.57
C GLY A 138 12.94 1.26 -0.55
N SER A 139 13.63 2.35 -0.92
CA SER A 139 13.75 3.54 -0.07
C SER A 139 12.39 4.22 0.14
N PHE A 140 11.63 4.41 -0.95
CA PHE A 140 10.30 5.04 -0.91
C PHE A 140 9.30 4.24 -0.08
N PHE A 141 9.17 2.93 -0.31
CA PHE A 141 8.26 2.12 0.48
C PHE A 141 8.74 1.95 1.92
N GLY A 142 10.05 1.89 2.16
CA GLY A 142 10.62 1.86 3.51
C GLY A 142 10.28 3.12 4.30
N SER A 143 10.44 4.32 3.71
CA SER A 143 10.05 5.58 4.36
C SER A 143 8.54 5.67 4.58
N TYR A 144 7.74 5.21 3.62
CA TYR A 144 6.28 5.20 3.75
C TYR A 144 5.82 4.32 4.92
N ILE A 145 6.40 3.12 5.07
CA ILE A 145 6.07 2.22 6.20
C ILE A 145 6.58 2.81 7.51
N HIS A 146 7.75 3.46 7.49
CA HIS A 146 8.28 4.11 8.68
C HIS A 146 7.30 5.15 9.21
N GLU A 147 6.91 6.10 8.36
CA GLU A 147 6.02 7.20 8.72
C GLU A 147 4.59 6.72 9.04
N GLY A 148 4.08 5.72 8.32
CA GLY A 148 2.72 5.24 8.52
C GLY A 148 2.51 4.28 9.70
N TYR A 149 3.53 3.51 10.10
CA TYR A 149 3.35 2.41 11.06
C TYR A 149 4.50 2.23 12.06
N GLN A 150 5.75 2.22 11.59
CA GLN A 150 6.88 1.87 12.47
C GLN A 150 7.18 2.96 13.50
N VAL A 151 6.99 4.23 13.15
CA VAL A 151 7.18 5.35 14.08
C VAL A 151 6.25 5.22 15.30
N TYR A 152 4.98 4.87 15.09
CA TYR A 152 4.00 4.64 16.16
C TYR A 152 4.41 3.47 17.05
N THR A 153 4.89 2.37 16.46
CA THR A 153 5.36 1.20 17.22
C THR A 153 6.51 1.57 18.14
N THR A 154 7.50 2.30 17.62
CA THR A 154 8.68 2.73 18.39
C THR A 154 8.29 3.76 19.45
N PHE A 155 7.41 4.70 19.14
CA PHE A 155 6.97 5.71 20.08
C PHE A 155 6.24 5.08 21.27
N TYR A 156 5.18 4.30 21.03
CA TYR A 156 4.40 3.68 22.10
C TYR A 156 5.16 2.62 22.91
N SER A 157 6.25 2.07 22.38
CA SER A 157 7.11 1.13 23.11
C SER A 157 8.16 1.80 24.01
N ASN A 158 8.55 3.05 23.69
CA ASN A 158 9.62 3.75 24.39
C ASN A 158 9.13 4.90 25.28
N THR A 159 7.86 5.28 25.16
CA THR A 159 7.22 6.32 25.98
C THR A 159 6.66 5.76 27.28
N ARG A 160 6.49 6.65 28.27
CA ARG A 160 6.02 6.25 29.59
C ARG A 160 4.51 6.05 29.61
N LYS A 161 4.07 5.11 30.44
CA LYS A 161 2.68 4.96 30.89
C LYS A 161 2.56 5.66 32.23
N TYR A 162 1.64 6.61 32.34
CA TYR A 162 1.28 7.24 33.62
C TYR A 162 -0.10 6.78 34.06
N GLU A 163 -0.27 6.58 35.37
CA GLU A 163 -1.50 6.10 35.98
C GLU A 163 -1.98 7.09 37.05
N ASN A 164 -3.28 7.13 37.28
CA ASN A 164 -3.94 8.08 38.19
C ASN A 164 -3.63 9.55 37.84
N VAL A 165 -3.67 9.86 36.54
CA VAL A 165 -3.48 11.22 36.03
C VAL A 165 -4.76 12.02 36.26
N ASP A 166 -4.65 13.11 37.02
CA ASP A 166 -5.77 14.04 37.22
C ASP A 166 -5.92 14.92 35.96
N SER A 167 -7.13 15.01 35.41
CA SER A 167 -7.42 15.87 34.25
C SER A 167 -7.16 17.36 34.48
N SER A 168 -7.14 17.81 35.74
CA SER A 168 -6.87 19.19 36.13
C SER A 168 -5.38 19.49 36.32
N GLN A 169 -4.52 18.47 36.31
CA GLN A 169 -3.09 18.68 36.45
C GLN A 169 -2.49 19.19 35.13
N PRO A 170 -1.42 19.99 35.17
CA PRO A 170 -0.80 20.51 33.95
C PRO A 170 -0.36 19.40 33.00
N ALA A 171 -0.75 19.48 31.73
CA ALA A 171 -0.37 18.51 30.71
C ALA A 171 1.16 18.41 30.54
N SER A 172 1.87 19.52 30.78
CA SER A 172 3.33 19.59 30.81
C SER A 172 3.99 18.65 31.83
N ALA A 173 3.29 18.27 32.90
CA ALA A 173 3.79 17.32 33.90
C ALA A 173 3.88 15.88 33.35
N VAL A 174 3.13 15.57 32.29
CA VAL A 174 3.07 14.25 31.63
C VAL A 174 3.39 14.35 30.13
N ALA A 175 4.20 15.34 29.72
CA ALA A 175 4.51 15.60 28.31
C ALA A 175 5.28 14.45 27.62
N ASP A 176 5.97 13.58 28.36
CA ASP A 176 6.67 12.39 27.85
C ASP A 176 5.81 11.11 27.86
N ALA A 177 4.52 11.24 28.18
CA ALA A 177 3.58 10.14 28.18
C ALA A 177 3.22 9.71 26.76
N GLY A 178 3.23 8.40 26.53
CA GLY A 178 2.57 7.81 25.35
C GLY A 178 1.21 7.23 25.68
N LYS A 179 0.99 6.94 26.97
CA LYS A 179 -0.17 6.22 27.50
C LYS A 179 -0.55 6.85 28.83
N LEU A 180 -1.83 7.19 28.99
CA LEU A 180 -2.37 7.82 30.19
C LEU A 180 -3.53 6.97 30.71
N ILE A 181 -3.56 6.74 32.02
CA ILE A 181 -4.74 6.27 32.74
C ILE A 181 -5.12 7.39 33.70
N PHE A 182 -6.28 7.96 33.47
CA PHE A 182 -6.83 9.04 34.27
C PHE A 182 -7.42 8.52 35.58
N THR A 183 -7.60 9.43 36.54
CA THR A 183 -8.30 9.14 37.79
C THR A 183 -9.77 8.76 37.55
N GLU A 184 -10.33 7.95 38.45
CA GLU A 184 -11.76 7.63 38.43
C GLU A 184 -12.62 8.91 38.40
N GLY A 185 -13.65 8.92 37.57
CA GLY A 185 -14.54 10.07 37.41
C GLY A 185 -14.11 11.07 36.34
N THR A 186 -12.93 10.94 35.75
CA THR A 186 -12.56 11.69 34.54
C THR A 186 -13.28 11.11 33.32
N TYR A 187 -13.97 11.95 32.55
CA TYR A 187 -14.70 11.50 31.36
C TYR A 187 -14.48 12.44 30.17
N VAL A 188 -14.87 11.97 29.00
CA VAL A 188 -14.91 12.78 27.78
C VAL A 188 -16.23 13.54 27.75
N ASP A 189 -16.17 14.86 27.74
CA ASP A 189 -17.38 15.70 27.69
C ASP A 189 -17.89 15.81 26.25
N VAL A 190 -18.80 14.88 25.92
CA VAL A 190 -19.44 14.77 24.61
C VAL A 190 -20.26 16.02 24.25
N ASN A 191 -20.79 16.75 25.23
CA ASN A 191 -21.65 17.92 24.98
C ASN A 191 -20.86 19.11 24.46
N ASN A 192 -19.63 19.28 24.94
CA ASN A 192 -18.72 20.34 24.51
C ASN A 192 -17.76 19.88 23.40
N SER A 193 -18.18 18.90 22.61
CA SER A 193 -17.40 18.40 21.46
C SER A 193 -17.63 19.23 20.20
N VAL A 194 -16.63 19.25 19.32
CA VAL A 194 -16.64 19.97 18.04
C VAL A 194 -16.03 19.10 16.94
N SER A 195 -16.53 19.31 15.72
CA SER A 195 -15.93 18.76 14.51
C SER A 195 -15.29 19.84 13.63
N TYR A 196 -14.17 19.51 13.00
CA TYR A 196 -13.50 20.30 11.97
C TYR A 196 -13.40 19.47 10.68
N LYS A 197 -13.88 20.00 9.56
CA LYS A 197 -13.85 19.31 8.27
C LYS A 197 -12.69 19.85 7.43
N ALA A 198 -11.70 19.01 7.17
CA ALA A 198 -10.57 19.37 6.33
C ALA A 198 -10.92 19.34 4.83
N GLU A 199 -10.10 19.97 4.01
CA GLU A 199 -10.22 20.01 2.54
C GLU A 199 -10.24 18.61 1.90
N THR A 200 -9.59 17.64 2.54
CA THR A 200 -9.59 16.23 2.13
C THR A 200 -10.95 15.53 2.30
N GLY A 201 -11.92 16.20 2.92
CA GLY A 201 -13.24 15.67 3.22
C GLY A 201 -13.33 14.88 4.54
N LYS A 202 -12.19 14.65 5.22
CA LYS A 202 -12.15 14.02 6.54
C LYS A 202 -12.65 14.98 7.63
N VAL A 203 -13.38 14.43 8.59
CA VAL A 203 -13.86 15.14 9.77
C VAL A 203 -12.97 14.79 10.95
N TYR A 204 -12.35 15.80 11.55
CA TYR A 204 -11.55 15.71 12.76
C TYR A 204 -12.42 16.10 13.94
N CYS A 205 -12.43 15.26 14.96
CA CYS A 205 -13.32 15.37 16.11
C CYS A 205 -12.47 15.67 17.33
N ILE A 206 -12.97 16.58 18.18
CA ILE A 206 -12.34 16.91 19.45
C ILE A 206 -13.40 17.04 20.55
N ALA A 207 -13.07 16.60 21.76
CA ALA A 207 -13.89 16.76 22.95
C ALA A 207 -13.00 16.97 24.18
N PRO A 208 -13.38 17.84 25.13
CA PRO A 208 -12.57 18.10 26.31
C PRO A 208 -12.62 16.91 27.28
N ILE A 209 -11.51 16.66 27.97
CA ILE A 209 -11.40 15.66 29.03
C ILE A 209 -11.28 16.40 30.36
N HIS A 210 -12.24 16.19 31.25
CA HIS A 210 -12.22 16.76 32.60
C HIS A 210 -13.02 15.89 33.57
N THR A 211 -12.86 16.16 34.87
CA THR A 211 -13.66 15.52 35.93
C THR A 211 -14.89 16.37 36.29
N ASP A 212 -14.78 17.69 36.21
CA ASP A 212 -15.81 18.63 36.61
C ASP A 212 -16.20 19.57 35.46
N ALA A 213 -17.50 19.61 35.12
CA ALA A 213 -18.04 20.45 34.05
C ALA A 213 -17.89 21.97 34.30
N SER A 214 -17.49 22.38 35.51
CA SER A 214 -17.16 23.78 35.81
C SER A 214 -15.76 24.21 35.40
N VAL A 215 -14.90 23.25 35.00
CA VAL A 215 -13.53 23.53 34.58
C VAL A 215 -13.55 24.09 33.16
N THR A 216 -13.16 25.36 33.02
CA THR A 216 -13.04 26.03 31.72
C THR A 216 -11.64 25.90 31.12
N SER A 217 -10.64 25.53 31.93
CA SER A 217 -9.25 25.35 31.52
C SER A 217 -8.99 23.89 31.18
N ILE A 218 -8.78 23.57 29.90
CA ILE A 218 -8.65 22.19 29.45
C ILE A 218 -7.18 21.88 29.17
N GLU A 219 -6.67 20.83 29.84
CA GLU A 219 -5.30 20.33 29.70
C GLU A 219 -5.22 19.13 28.73
N PHE A 220 -6.30 18.36 28.63
CA PHE A 220 -6.36 17.13 27.84
C PHE A 220 -7.58 17.13 26.93
N TRP A 221 -7.38 16.74 25.68
CA TRP A 221 -8.42 16.71 24.66
C TRP A 221 -8.52 15.31 24.05
N ALA A 222 -9.72 14.75 24.04
CA ALA A 222 -10.02 13.52 23.32
C ALA A 222 -10.16 13.83 21.83
N VAL A 223 -9.47 13.09 20.97
CA VAL A 223 -9.47 13.31 19.52
C VAL A 223 -9.78 12.05 18.72
N GLY A 224 -10.35 12.25 17.53
CA GLY A 224 -10.63 11.16 16.58
C GLY A 224 -10.94 11.65 15.17
N VAL A 225 -11.13 10.71 14.24
CA VAL A 225 -11.42 11.02 12.83
C VAL A 225 -12.68 10.29 12.38
N ASN A 226 -13.61 11.03 11.76
CA ASN A 226 -14.87 10.55 11.20
C ASN A 226 -15.79 9.82 12.20
N CYS A 227 -15.85 10.31 13.45
CA CYS A 227 -16.59 9.69 14.55
C CYS A 227 -17.38 10.72 15.39
N CYS A 228 -17.70 11.86 14.78
CA CYS A 228 -18.54 12.90 15.35
C CYS A 228 -19.43 13.50 14.25
N ASP A 229 -20.55 14.09 14.67
CA ASP A 229 -21.48 14.81 13.82
C ASP A 229 -20.98 16.24 13.53
N LYS A 230 -21.67 16.96 12.63
CA LYS A 230 -21.26 18.31 12.20
C LYS A 230 -21.13 19.31 13.36
N ASP A 231 -21.95 19.15 14.38
CA ASP A 231 -22.05 20.08 15.51
C ASP A 231 -21.47 19.52 16.81
N GLY A 232 -20.84 18.33 16.79
CA GLY A 232 -20.32 17.66 17.99
C GLY A 232 -20.72 16.19 18.06
N ASN A 233 -21.16 15.71 19.22
CA ASN A 233 -21.48 14.32 19.52
C ASN A 233 -20.30 13.36 19.29
N PHE A 234 -19.27 13.51 20.11
CA PHE A 234 -18.07 12.67 20.10
C PHE A 234 -18.38 11.21 20.48
N ALA A 235 -18.20 10.29 19.52
CA ALA A 235 -18.37 8.85 19.70
C ALA A 235 -17.18 8.08 19.12
N CYS A 236 -15.97 8.59 19.34
CA CYS A 236 -14.74 7.99 18.84
C CYS A 236 -14.21 6.93 19.80
N ASP A 237 -13.78 5.80 19.25
CA ASP A 237 -13.16 4.72 20.02
C ASP A 237 -14.06 4.30 21.22
N ASP A 238 -13.52 4.22 22.43
CA ASP A 238 -14.28 3.76 23.62
C ASP A 238 -14.91 4.91 24.42
N SER A 239 -15.07 6.10 23.82
CA SER A 239 -15.53 7.32 24.53
C SER A 239 -16.95 7.28 25.06
N THR A 240 -17.76 6.32 24.59
CA THR A 240 -19.15 6.14 25.04
C THR A 240 -19.26 5.23 26.27
N ASP A 241 -18.18 4.54 26.63
CA ASP A 241 -18.12 3.68 27.80
C ASP A 241 -17.61 4.46 29.01
N ALA A 242 -18.50 4.67 29.98
CA ALA A 242 -18.19 5.40 31.22
C ALA A 242 -17.21 4.64 32.14
N SER A 243 -16.90 3.37 31.87
CA SER A 243 -15.90 2.61 32.62
C SER A 243 -14.48 2.85 32.12
N VAL A 244 -14.31 3.44 30.93
CA VAL A 244 -13.01 3.67 30.31
C VAL A 244 -12.48 5.04 30.70
N HIS A 245 -11.28 5.05 31.27
CA HIS A 245 -10.59 6.25 31.76
C HIS A 245 -9.15 6.31 31.23
N SER A 246 -8.86 5.64 30.11
CA SER A 246 -7.51 5.51 29.57
C SER A 246 -7.42 6.04 28.15
N GLY A 247 -6.20 6.38 27.74
CA GLY A 247 -5.99 6.87 26.39
C GLY A 247 -4.54 6.89 25.93
N ALA A 248 -4.36 6.81 24.62
CA ALA A 248 -3.07 6.88 23.96
C ALA A 248 -2.83 8.32 23.50
N VAL A 249 -1.68 8.89 23.86
CA VAL A 249 -1.31 10.24 23.43
C VAL A 249 -1.08 10.24 21.92
N VAL A 250 -1.64 11.24 21.24
CA VAL A 250 -1.43 11.49 19.83
C VAL A 250 -0.26 12.44 19.69
N PHE A 251 0.77 11.99 18.98
CA PHE A 251 1.95 12.81 18.72
C PHE A 251 1.92 13.39 17.31
N ASP A 252 2.62 14.50 17.16
CA ASP A 252 2.85 15.11 15.87
C ASP A 252 3.89 14.31 15.09
N SER A 253 3.47 13.67 14.00
CA SER A 253 4.34 12.92 13.11
C SER A 253 4.44 13.64 11.78
N GLU A 254 5.33 14.63 11.72
CA GLU A 254 5.69 15.34 10.48
C GLU A 254 6.58 14.40 9.63
N GLY A 255 5.95 13.70 8.69
CA GLY A 255 6.60 12.84 7.70
C GLY A 255 6.81 13.57 6.38
N PHE A 256 7.78 13.12 5.58
CA PHE A 256 7.97 13.63 4.21
C PHE A 256 6.86 13.12 3.27
N LEU A 257 6.32 11.93 3.52
CA LEU A 257 5.32 11.26 2.70
C LEU A 257 3.92 11.25 3.33
N THR A 258 3.81 11.43 4.65
CA THR A 258 2.54 11.50 5.37
C THR A 258 2.37 12.83 6.08
N SER A 259 1.27 13.54 5.78
CA SER A 259 0.89 14.74 6.52
C SER A 259 0.46 14.39 7.94
N SER A 260 0.91 15.18 8.90
CA SER A 260 0.44 15.07 10.28
C SER A 260 -1.06 15.39 10.37
N ARG A 261 -1.73 14.70 11.28
CA ARG A 261 -3.12 15.01 11.66
C ARG A 261 -3.19 16.05 12.76
N TYR A 262 -2.07 16.33 13.41
CA TYR A 262 -1.98 17.14 14.62
C TYR A 262 -2.52 18.55 14.39
N SER A 263 -2.09 19.21 13.31
CA SER A 263 -2.56 20.55 12.92
C SER A 263 -4.07 20.63 12.69
N TYR A 264 -4.72 19.55 12.24
CA TYR A 264 -6.18 19.55 12.10
C TYR A 264 -6.90 19.40 13.45
N TYR A 265 -6.27 18.78 14.45
CA TYR A 265 -6.81 18.76 15.81
C TYR A 265 -6.64 20.12 16.48
N GLU A 266 -5.55 20.84 16.24
CA GLU A 266 -5.37 22.23 16.69
C GLU A 266 -6.47 23.14 16.13
N LEU A 267 -6.77 23.04 14.83
CA LEU A 267 -7.88 23.80 14.23
C LEU A 267 -9.25 23.41 14.80
N ALA A 268 -9.45 22.15 15.17
CA ALA A 268 -10.66 21.71 15.85
C ALA A 268 -10.74 22.26 17.29
N GLN A 269 -9.60 22.33 17.98
CA GLN A 269 -9.46 22.88 19.32
C GLN A 269 -9.77 24.38 19.34
N GLU A 270 -9.17 25.17 18.43
CA GLU A 270 -9.46 26.60 18.29
C GLU A 270 -10.96 26.85 18.06
N LYS A 271 -11.60 25.98 17.27
CA LYS A 271 -13.05 26.04 17.05
C LYS A 271 -13.83 25.72 18.33
N ALA A 272 -13.40 24.75 19.13
CA ALA A 272 -14.03 24.39 20.41
C ALA A 272 -13.92 25.51 21.45
N GLU A 273 -12.74 26.11 21.58
CA GLU A 273 -12.49 27.27 22.44
C GLU A 273 -13.42 28.44 22.09
N ALA A 274 -13.51 28.77 20.80
CA ALA A 274 -14.37 29.85 20.33
C ALA A 274 -15.88 29.55 20.49
N SER A 275 -16.28 28.28 20.42
CA SER A 275 -17.70 27.88 20.48
C SER A 275 -18.23 27.81 21.91
N TYR A 276 -17.42 27.33 22.85
CA TYR A 276 -17.84 27.04 24.21
C TYR A 276 -17.19 27.94 25.27
N GLY A 277 -16.36 28.90 24.87
CA GLY A 277 -15.66 29.80 25.80
C GLY A 277 -14.66 29.07 26.70
N LEU A 278 -14.11 27.96 26.19
CA LEU A 278 -13.07 27.19 26.86
C LEU A 278 -11.71 27.86 26.64
N SER A 279 -10.81 27.71 27.60
CA SER A 279 -9.42 28.14 27.49
C SER A 279 -8.52 26.93 27.49
N THR A 280 -7.67 26.78 26.48
CA THR A 280 -6.64 25.74 26.48
C THR A 280 -5.31 26.32 26.92
N VAL A 281 -4.56 25.52 27.69
CA VAL A 281 -3.19 25.88 28.07
C VAL A 281 -2.23 25.63 26.92
N GLU A 282 -1.23 26.50 26.78
CA GLU A 282 -0.13 26.34 25.82
C GLU A 282 0.60 25.01 26.13
N ALA A 283 0.39 23.98 25.28
CA ALA A 283 0.81 22.58 25.43
C ALA A 283 -0.21 21.55 25.99
N ALA A 284 -1.51 21.74 25.74
CA ALA A 284 -2.48 20.66 25.94
C ALA A 284 -2.17 19.42 25.10
N LEU A 285 -2.52 18.24 25.65
CA LEU A 285 -2.25 16.96 25.02
C LEU A 285 -3.49 16.40 24.33
N PHE A 286 -3.33 15.97 23.08
CA PHE A 286 -4.35 15.21 22.36
C PHE A 286 -4.25 13.73 22.69
N VAL A 287 -5.39 13.11 22.97
CA VAL A 287 -5.48 11.73 23.45
C VAL A 287 -6.56 10.98 22.67
N ARG A 288 -6.26 9.76 22.22
CA ARG A 288 -7.29 8.81 21.76
C ARG A 288 -7.82 8.02 22.93
N TRP A 289 -9.13 8.11 23.17
CA TRP A 289 -9.79 7.48 24.31
C TRP A 289 -10.00 5.98 24.05
N LEU A 290 -9.27 5.13 24.76
CA LEU A 290 -9.18 3.70 24.47
C LEU A 290 -9.15 2.95 25.79
N ASN A 291 -9.80 1.79 25.87
CA ASN A 291 -9.66 0.90 27.02
C ASN A 291 -8.20 0.40 27.18
N GLU A 292 -7.87 -0.07 28.39
CA GLU A 292 -6.51 -0.48 28.72
C GLU A 292 -6.00 -1.64 27.83
N ASP A 293 -6.87 -2.62 27.56
CA ASP A 293 -6.57 -3.76 26.69
C ASP A 293 -6.19 -3.31 25.27
N SER A 294 -6.95 -2.37 24.70
CA SER A 294 -6.67 -1.79 23.37
C SER A 294 -5.39 -0.98 23.38
N LEU A 295 -5.13 -0.24 24.46
CA LEU A 295 -3.94 0.59 24.62
C LEU A 295 -2.65 -0.26 24.66
N GLU A 296 -2.69 -1.46 25.23
CA GLU A 296 -1.61 -2.43 25.13
C GLU A 296 -1.51 -3.06 23.73
N TYR A 297 -2.65 -3.39 23.13
CA TYR A 297 -2.72 -4.00 21.80
C TYR A 297 -2.24 -3.08 20.67
N MET A 298 -2.39 -1.76 20.81
CA MET A 298 -2.05 -0.77 19.78
C MET A 298 -0.62 -0.91 19.23
N GLN A 299 0.36 -1.15 20.10
CA GLN A 299 1.74 -1.38 19.68
C GLN A 299 1.86 -2.63 18.80
N HIS A 300 1.20 -3.73 19.19
CA HIS A 300 1.20 -4.96 18.42
C HIS A 300 0.47 -4.79 17.10
N HIS A 301 -0.63 -4.03 17.08
CA HIS A 301 -1.40 -3.73 15.88
C HIS A 301 -0.55 -3.02 14.82
N TYR A 302 0.09 -1.89 15.17
CA TYR A 302 0.94 -1.15 14.22
C TYR A 302 2.13 -1.96 13.75
N ARG A 303 2.76 -2.73 14.65
CA ARG A 303 3.88 -3.61 14.29
C ARG A 303 3.46 -4.68 13.29
N ASN A 304 2.29 -5.30 13.49
CA ASN A 304 1.78 -6.33 12.59
C ASN A 304 1.44 -5.73 11.22
N LEU A 305 0.84 -4.54 11.18
CA LEU A 305 0.58 -3.85 9.91
C LEU A 305 1.88 -3.52 9.17
N ALA A 306 2.91 -3.02 9.85
CA ALA A 306 4.21 -2.76 9.26
C ALA A 306 4.83 -4.04 8.65
N ILE A 307 4.81 -5.15 9.39
CA ILE A 307 5.33 -6.44 8.94
C ILE A 307 4.54 -6.97 7.74
N ILE A 308 3.20 -6.94 7.80
CA ILE A 308 2.33 -7.41 6.71
C ILE A 308 2.61 -6.59 5.45
N PHE A 309 2.62 -5.27 5.56
CA PHE A 309 2.89 -4.38 4.42
C PHE A 309 4.29 -4.64 3.85
N TRP A 310 5.28 -4.83 4.72
CA TRP A 310 6.63 -5.18 4.30
C TRP A 310 6.70 -6.50 3.53
N ILE A 311 6.07 -7.57 4.03
CA ILE A 311 6.01 -8.87 3.36
C ILE A 311 5.31 -8.75 2.00
N VAL A 312 4.18 -8.03 1.95
CA VAL A 312 3.42 -7.83 0.72
C VAL A 312 4.27 -7.10 -0.33
N CYS A 313 4.87 -5.95 0.01
CA CYS A 313 5.74 -5.22 -0.89
C CYS A 313 6.95 -6.06 -1.36
N ALA A 314 7.60 -6.80 -0.46
CA ALA A 314 8.71 -7.67 -0.79
C ALA A 314 8.28 -8.80 -1.75
N SER A 315 7.13 -9.42 -1.50
CA SER A 315 6.61 -10.49 -2.36
C SER A 315 6.26 -9.99 -3.76
N VAL A 316 5.54 -8.87 -3.86
CA VAL A 316 5.15 -8.24 -5.13
C VAL A 316 6.39 -7.82 -5.92
N TYR A 317 7.36 -7.17 -5.27
CA TYR A 317 8.61 -6.78 -5.90
C TYR A 317 9.39 -8.00 -6.41
N CYS A 318 9.52 -9.07 -5.62
CA CYS A 318 10.22 -10.29 -6.02
C CYS A 318 9.58 -10.97 -7.24
N ILE A 319 8.25 -10.96 -7.35
CA ILE A 319 7.52 -11.52 -8.49
C ILE A 319 7.79 -10.69 -9.76
N ILE A 320 7.66 -9.37 -9.66
CA ILE A 320 7.91 -8.45 -10.78
C ILE A 320 9.38 -8.54 -11.23
N SER A 321 10.31 -8.54 -10.26
CA SER A 321 11.75 -8.69 -10.50
C SER A 321 12.08 -10.03 -11.18
N CYS A 322 11.39 -11.13 -10.83
CA CYS A 322 11.56 -12.42 -11.49
C CYS A 322 11.23 -12.35 -12.99
N ALA A 323 10.10 -11.74 -13.35
CA ALA A 323 9.68 -11.58 -14.74
C ALA A 323 10.63 -10.68 -15.55
N LEU A 324 11.10 -9.59 -14.94
CA LEU A 324 12.08 -8.68 -15.55
C LEU A 324 13.45 -9.35 -15.71
N ALA A 325 13.92 -10.06 -14.70
CA ALA A 325 15.17 -10.82 -14.75
C ALA A 325 15.12 -11.91 -15.84
N PHE A 326 14.00 -12.60 -15.98
CA PHE A 326 13.80 -13.58 -17.05
C PHE A 326 13.90 -12.92 -18.43
N SER A 327 13.23 -11.79 -18.62
CA SER A 327 13.24 -11.04 -19.87
C SER A 327 14.67 -10.58 -20.23
N LEU A 328 15.37 -9.94 -19.30
CA LEU A 328 16.75 -9.46 -19.50
C LEU A 328 17.74 -10.61 -19.72
N TYR A 329 17.55 -11.74 -19.06
CA TYR A 329 18.34 -12.94 -19.29
C TYR A 329 18.20 -13.45 -20.73
N GLN A 330 16.98 -13.51 -21.28
CA GLN A 330 16.75 -13.91 -22.68
C GLN A 330 17.41 -12.91 -23.65
N TYR A 331 17.27 -11.60 -23.42
CA TYR A 331 17.92 -10.58 -24.24
C TYR A 331 19.45 -10.70 -24.21
N SER A 332 20.04 -10.93 -23.03
CA SER A 332 21.49 -11.09 -22.92
C SER A 332 22.01 -12.26 -23.75
N LYS A 333 21.33 -13.41 -23.74
CA LYS A 333 21.70 -14.57 -24.57
C LYS A 333 21.68 -14.27 -26.05
N VAL A 334 20.65 -13.57 -26.54
CA VAL A 334 20.52 -13.20 -27.96
C VAL A 334 21.67 -12.29 -28.40
N ILE A 335 22.09 -11.34 -27.56
CA ILE A 335 23.19 -10.42 -27.87
C ILE A 335 24.54 -11.16 -27.87
N PHE A 336 24.78 -12.05 -26.92
CA PHE A 336 26.04 -12.81 -26.85
C PHE A 336 26.20 -13.82 -27.99
N VAL A 337 25.12 -14.36 -28.55
CA VAL A 337 25.19 -15.25 -29.73
C VAL A 337 25.53 -14.48 -31.02
N LYS A 338 25.24 -13.18 -31.08
CA LYS A 338 25.49 -12.34 -32.28
C LYS A 338 26.88 -11.68 -32.32
N ARG A 339 27.72 -11.86 -31.29
CA ARG A 339 29.00 -11.17 -31.14
C ARG A 339 30.16 -12.15 -31.24
#